data_AF-A0A2A2ZAY2-F1
#
_entry.id   AF-A0A2A2ZAY2-F1
#
_cell.length_a   1.000
_cell.length_b   1.000
_cell.length_c   1.000
_cell.angle_alpha   90.00
_cell.angle_beta   90.00
_cell.angle_gamma   90.00
#
_symmetry.space_group_name_H-M   'P 1'
#
loop_
_entity.id
_entity.type
_entity.pdbx_description
1 polymer ?
#
loop_
_entity_poly.entity_id
_entity_poly.type
_entity_poly.pdbx_seq_one_letter_code
_entity_poly.pdbx_strand_id
1 'polypeptide(L)' 'ERAGTYQHWLHHYNHHRPHTGIGGMTPIERLRVHNLPVKNT' A
#
# COMPACT_ATOMS: atom_id res chain seq x y z
N GLU A 1 -11.07 2.83 20.50
CA GLU A 1 -9.60 2.94 20.30
C GLU A 1 -8.96 1.84 19.41
N ARG A 2 -9.73 0.98 18.72
CA ARG A 2 -9.21 0.00 17.74
C ARG A 2 -9.13 0.53 16.30
N ALA A 3 -9.91 1.55 15.97
CA ALA A 3 -9.95 2.12 14.63
C ALA A 3 -8.66 2.87 14.28
N GLY A 4 -8.09 3.63 15.23
CA GLY A 4 -6.85 4.38 15.01
C GLY A 4 -5.63 3.49 14.75
N THR A 5 -5.53 2.36 15.46
CA THR A 5 -4.44 1.40 15.27
C THR A 5 -4.54 0.69 13.92
N TYR A 6 -5.76 0.38 13.47
CA TYR A 6 -5.98 -0.18 12.14
C TYR A 6 -5.59 0.80 11.02
N GLN A 7 -6.01 2.06 11.12
CA GLN A 7 -5.64 3.08 10.13
C GLN A 7 -4.13 3.31 10.08
N HIS A 8 -3.47 3.34 11.24
CA HIS A 8 -2.02 3.46 11.30
C HIS A 8 -1.31 2.26 10.66
N TRP A 9 -1.77 1.04 10.96
CA TRP A 9 -1.23 -0.18 10.36
C TRP A 9 -1.40 -0.21 8.84
N LEU A 10 -2.58 0.18 8.33
CA LEU A 10 -2.84 0.29 6.89
C LEU A 10 -1.89 1.28 6.22
N HIS A 11 -1.71 2.46 6.81
CA HIS A 11 -0.78 3.45 6.28
C HIS A 11 0.65 2.91 6.20
N HIS A 12 1.12 2.30 7.29
CA HIS A 12 2.46 1.70 7.31
C HIS A 12 2.62 0.57 6.30
N TYR A 13 1.65 -0.33 6.19
CA TYR A 13 1.68 -1.41 5.22
C TYR A 13 1.75 -0.88 3.78
N ASN A 14 0.87 0.05 3.42
CA ASN A 14 0.75 0.56 2.06
C ASN A 14 1.92 1.44 1.63
N HIS A 15 2.51 2.22 2.55
CA HIS A 15 3.50 3.25 2.22
C HIS A 15 4.93 2.95 2.65
N HIS A 16 5.13 2.04 3.60
CA HIS A 16 6.45 1.87 4.22
C HIS A 16 6.97 0.44 4.21
N ARG A 17 6.11 -0.57 4.02
CA ARG A 17 6.55 -1.97 4.06
C ARG A 17 7.02 -2.44 2.67
N PRO A 18 8.33 -2.69 2.48
CA PRO A 18 8.83 -3.27 1.23
C PRO A 18 8.46 -4.75 1.13
N HIS A 19 8.20 -5.20 -0.10
CA HIS A 19 7.84 -6.59 -0.39
C HIS A 19 8.78 -7.21 -1.43
N THR A 20 9.40 -8.34 -1.06
CA THR A 20 10.38 -9.06 -1.90
C THR A 20 9.78 -9.58 -3.21
N GLY A 21 8.52 -10.02 -3.19
CA GLY A 21 7.82 -10.52 -4.39
C GLY A 21 7.56 -9.47 -5.47
N ILE A 22 7.79 -8.18 -5.18
CA ILE A 22 7.57 -7.07 -6.11
C ILE A 22 8.81 -6.17 -6.24
N GLY A 23 9.99 -6.75 -6.06
CA GLY A 23 11.26 -6.04 -6.23
C GLY A 23 11.63 -5.10 -5.08
N GLY A 24 11.11 -5.36 -3.87
CA GLY A 24 11.37 -4.51 -2.70
C GLY A 24 10.53 -3.24 -2.65
N MET A 25 9.60 -3.06 -3.60
CA MET A 25 8.65 -1.94 -3.60
C MET A 25 7.57 -2.12 -2.52
N THR A 26 6.96 -1.01 -2.14
CA THR A 26 5.75 -0.94 -1.31
C THR A 26 4.49 -1.19 -2.14
N PRO A 27 3.37 -1.57 -1.51
CA PRO A 27 2.13 -1.85 -2.23
C PRO A 27 1.64 -0.70 -3.13
N ILE A 28 1.81 0.56 -2.72
CA ILE A 28 1.31 1.71 -3.49
C ILE A 28 2.16 2.05 -4.72
N GLU A 29 3.46 1.74 -4.71
CA GLU A 29 4.37 1.95 -5.85
C GLU A 29 3.96 1.08 -7.05
N ARG A 30 3.54 -0.17 -6.79
CA ARG A 30 2.29 -0.75 -7.32
C ARG A 30 1.60 -0.07 -8.49
N LEU A 31 0.76 0.87 -8.06
CA LEU A 31 -0.26 1.51 -8.89
C LEU A 31 0.38 2.39 -9.97
N ARG A 32 1.59 2.89 -9.73
CA ARG A 32 2.34 3.72 -10.67
C ARG A 32 3.01 2.88 -11.76
N VAL A 33 3.50 1.68 -11.41
CA VAL A 33 4.25 0.81 -12.34
C VAL A 33 3.34 0.09 -13.33
N HIS A 34 2.13 -0.28 -12.92
CA HIS A 34 1.22 -1.08 -13.76
C HIS A 34 0.07 -0.30 -14.39
N ASN A 35 0.10 1.05 -14.34
CA ASN A 35 -0.94 1.93 -14.91
C ASN A 35 -2.37 1.46 -14.58
N LEU A 36 -2.54 0.89 -13.38
CA LEU A 36 -3.81 0.29 -12.98
C LEU A 36 -4.83 1.42 -12.85
N PRO A 37 -6.00 1.34 -13.49
CA PRO A 37 -7.03 2.35 -13.31
C PRO A 37 -7.38 2.39 -11.83
N VAL A 38 -7.24 3.57 -11.22
CA VAL A 38 -7.76 3.82 -9.88
C VAL A 38 -9.26 3.63 -9.96
N LYS A 39 -9.75 2.48 -9.51
CA LYS A 39 -11.18 2.19 -9.47
C LYS A 39 -11.76 2.90 -8.25
N ASN A 40 -12.00 4.20 -8.39
CA ASN A 40 -12.85 4.95 -7.48
C ASN A 40 -14.30 4.71 -7.91
N THR A 41 -14.93 3.71 -7.28
CA THR A 41 -16.40 3.60 -7.19
C THR A 41 -16.80 3.87 -5.76
#